data_AF-A0A660SSI9-F1
#
_entry.id   AF-A0A660SSI9-F1
#
_cell.length_a   1.000
_cell.length_b   1.000
_cell.length_c   1.000
_cell.angle_alpha   90.00
_cell.angle_beta   90.00
_cell.angle_gamma   90.00
#
_symmetry.space_group_name_H-M   'P 1'
#
loop_
_entity.id
_entity.type
_entity.pdbx_description
1 polymer ?
#
loop_
_entity_poly.entity_id
_entity_poly.type
_entity_poly.pdbx_seq_one_letter_code
_entity_poly.pdbx_strand_id
1 'polypeptide(L)'
;MKIKYKLPGLVFLLVLSIIINLIVIFSLLGMSKDDSLLVNLSGRQRMLSQRISKNVFLLELYGSRDTGYIDRDAVMNELADAVSLYDATISAFLLGGTITDGVGVKREIEDIGDNIPVAEIAFDLWIEFKKNVENVIAGNSPESAVFVFNNSNKLLKLSNDIVTELQMDADRKLSTMKNFQYVMVVLSFVILIIIFFILNLIINKPLLIVRESMKKGTDGDLTAEIKISSKDEIGQLSSDYNGLLFSLRNLVRQVADSISHARNVSLNLSSASEESSAALEEISVTVSNMKDKITTLDGELTNLKSEVTGIDSSVLAVSEQIKQQNYHISDSSSSIEQMDSSIKNVAGTAENKMIIVQGLTQIAADGEREMTVTIDVINEISSFTNTIMEILSVINKIASQTNLLAMNAAIEAAHAGDAGKGFAVVADEIRKLAEDTGKNAKEITVTLKKVIENIEKSSDSSKKTGEYFKSIVTDISDVSDAMLEIKTSMNELSVGSSELTKSLSILKDSSHTVETSTLDIVRQSSMITTSIKNVERISNETKTGMEEVTYGVNEIFTSAQLVAESGVENSESVRQIEEGLNKFKIH
;
A
#
# COMPACT_ATOMS: atom_id res chain seq x y z
N MET A 1 -19.94 37.04 53.08
CA MET A 1 -21.40 36.86 53.28
C MET A 1 -22.06 37.10 51.94
N LYS A 2 -22.91 36.16 51.50
CA LYS A 2 -23.58 36.24 50.19
C LYS A 2 -24.41 37.53 50.07
N ILE A 3 -24.47 38.12 48.87
CA ILE A 3 -25.22 39.34 48.56
C ILE A 3 -26.68 39.16 48.97
N LYS A 4 -27.24 37.95 48.81
CA LYS A 4 -28.60 37.60 49.26
C LYS A 4 -28.87 37.81 50.76
N TYR A 5 -27.83 37.90 51.60
CA TYR A 5 -27.97 38.20 53.03
C TYR A 5 -27.61 39.65 53.37
N LYS A 6 -26.76 40.31 52.56
CA LYS A 6 -26.42 41.73 52.75
C LYS A 6 -27.57 42.66 52.36
N LEU A 7 -28.30 42.35 51.29
CA LEU A 7 -29.39 43.19 50.80
C LEU A 7 -30.56 43.28 51.79
N PRO A 8 -31.09 42.15 52.34
CA PRO A 8 -32.17 42.21 53.33
C PRO A 8 -31.75 42.90 54.62
N GLY A 9 -30.48 42.79 55.03
CA GLY A 9 -29.96 43.49 56.20
C GLY A 9 -29.95 45.02 56.06
N LEU A 10 -29.60 45.54 54.87
CA LEU A 10 -29.68 46.98 54.58
C LEU A 10 -31.13 47.47 54.51
N VAL A 11 -32.03 46.67 53.94
CA VAL A 11 -33.47 46.98 53.89
C VAL A 11 -34.08 46.98 55.31
N PHE A 12 -33.69 46.02 56.16
CA PHE A 12 -34.14 45.95 57.55
C PHE A 12 -33.77 47.19 58.36
N LEU A 13 -32.54 47.70 58.22
CA LEU A 13 -32.11 48.95 58.87
C LEU A 13 -32.95 50.16 58.44
N LEU A 14 -33.35 50.20 57.18
CA LEU A 14 -34.16 51.28 56.61
C LEU A 14 -35.59 51.24 57.17
N VAL A 15 -36.20 50.06 57.26
CA VAL A 15 -37.53 49.85 57.85
C VAL A 15 -37.51 50.17 59.36
N LEU A 16 -36.47 49.75 60.07
CA LEU A 16 -36.32 50.03 61.51
C LEU A 16 -36.27 51.53 61.80
N SER A 17 -35.57 52.31 60.97
CA SER A 17 -35.51 53.78 61.09
C SER A 17 -36.89 54.43 60.94
N ILE A 18 -37.71 53.96 60.00
CA ILE A 18 -39.08 54.48 59.78
C ILE A 18 -39.97 54.19 60.99
N ILE A 19 -39.90 52.97 61.54
CA ILE A 19 -40.72 52.57 62.70
C ILE A 19 -40.39 53.43 63.93
N ILE A 20 -39.10 53.66 64.20
CA ILE A 20 -38.66 54.51 65.33
C ILE A 20 -39.23 55.93 65.21
N ASN A 21 -39.24 56.50 64.00
CA ASN A 21 -39.77 57.84 63.76
C ASN A 21 -41.28 57.93 64.08
N LEU A 22 -42.04 56.92 63.67
CA LEU A 22 -43.49 56.83 63.88
C LEU A 22 -43.87 56.73 65.38
N ILE A 23 -43.11 55.95 66.15
CA ILE A 23 -43.35 55.76 67.60
C ILE A 23 -43.17 57.09 68.35
N VAL A 24 -42.14 57.87 68.01
CA VAL A 24 -41.85 59.13 68.71
C VAL A 24 -42.92 60.19 68.44
N ILE A 25 -43.42 60.28 67.20
CA ILE A 25 -44.51 61.22 66.85
C ILE A 25 -45.77 60.94 67.68
N PHE A 26 -46.13 59.67 67.83
CA PHE A 26 -47.32 59.28 68.60
C PHE A 26 -47.18 59.59 70.10
N SER A 27 -45.99 59.39 70.68
CA SER A 27 -45.73 59.69 72.09
C SER A 27 -45.85 61.18 72.40
N LEU A 28 -45.43 62.07 71.48
CA LEU A 28 -45.46 63.51 71.71
C LEU A 28 -46.87 64.11 71.61
N LEU A 29 -47.72 63.60 70.72
CA LEU A 29 -49.13 64.02 70.60
C LEU A 29 -49.98 63.69 71.84
N GLY A 30 -49.59 62.67 72.61
CA GLY A 30 -50.29 62.30 73.85
C GLY A 30 -50.14 63.31 74.99
N MET A 31 -49.05 64.09 75.00
CA MET A 31 -48.72 65.00 76.12
C MET A 31 -49.43 66.37 76.07
N SER A 32 -50.13 66.71 74.98
CA SER A 32 -50.75 68.05 74.78
C SER A 32 -52.29 68.03 74.79
N LYS A 33 -52.90 67.03 75.43
CA LYS A 33 -54.34 66.73 75.29
C LYS A 33 -55.26 67.69 76.06
N ASP A 34 -54.81 68.21 77.21
CA ASP A 34 -55.66 68.96 78.14
C ASP A 34 -55.47 70.49 78.08
N ASP A 35 -54.44 70.97 77.37
CA ASP A 35 -54.10 72.39 77.25
C ASP A 35 -55.28 73.24 76.69
N SER A 36 -56.11 72.67 75.80
CA SER A 36 -57.27 73.37 75.24
C SER A 36 -58.42 73.60 76.24
N LEU A 37 -58.57 72.70 77.22
CA LEU A 37 -59.61 72.78 78.25
C LEU A 37 -59.26 73.86 79.28
N LEU A 38 -57.99 73.92 79.67
CA LEU A 38 -57.46 74.86 80.67
C LEU A 38 -57.59 76.32 80.21
N VAL A 39 -57.22 76.61 78.97
CA VAL A 39 -57.36 77.97 78.38
C VAL A 39 -58.82 78.41 78.32
N ASN A 40 -59.76 77.50 78.11
CA ASN A 40 -61.18 77.84 78.01
C ASN A 40 -61.78 78.17 79.40
N LEU A 41 -61.40 77.41 80.43
CA LEU A 41 -61.84 77.64 81.80
C LEU A 41 -61.28 78.93 82.42
N SER A 42 -60.05 79.31 82.08
CA SER A 42 -59.48 80.59 82.52
C SER A 42 -60.19 81.77 81.86
N GLY A 43 -60.61 81.62 80.60
CA GLY A 43 -61.49 82.57 79.93
C GLY A 43 -62.84 82.75 80.65
N ARG A 44 -63.41 81.66 81.16
CA ARG A 44 -64.64 81.69 81.97
C ARG A 44 -64.44 82.39 83.31
N GLN A 45 -63.33 82.11 84.00
CA GLN A 45 -62.95 82.76 85.26
C GLN A 45 -62.96 84.29 85.12
N ARG A 46 -62.27 84.79 84.09
CA ARG A 46 -62.26 86.22 83.76
C ARG A 46 -63.66 86.80 83.54
N MET A 47 -64.55 86.08 82.84
CA MET A 47 -65.92 86.55 82.64
C MET A 47 -66.69 86.64 83.97
N LEU A 48 -66.53 85.64 84.84
CA LEU A 48 -67.23 85.56 86.11
C LEU A 48 -66.80 86.67 87.08
N SER A 49 -65.51 87.01 87.19
CA SER A 49 -65.06 88.12 88.07
C SER A 49 -65.71 89.46 87.73
N GLN A 50 -65.91 89.74 86.43
CA GLN A 50 -66.64 90.92 85.98
C GLN A 50 -68.11 90.87 86.36
N ARG A 51 -68.74 89.70 86.18
CA ARG A 51 -70.16 89.50 86.46
C ARG A 51 -70.47 89.68 87.96
N ILE A 52 -69.64 89.11 88.83
CA ILE A 52 -69.74 89.26 90.30
C ILE A 52 -69.66 90.74 90.70
N SER A 53 -68.65 91.44 90.20
CA SER A 53 -68.43 92.86 90.51
C SER A 53 -69.58 93.74 90.04
N LYS A 54 -70.09 93.49 88.83
CA LYS A 54 -71.26 94.19 88.26
C LYS A 54 -72.50 93.98 89.14
N ASN A 55 -72.78 92.74 89.53
CA ASN A 55 -73.98 92.41 90.27
C ASN A 55 -73.96 92.97 91.70
N VAL A 56 -72.80 92.99 92.37
CA VAL A 56 -72.64 93.70 93.66
C VAL A 56 -72.90 95.20 93.51
N PHE A 57 -72.36 95.83 92.46
CA PHE A 57 -72.58 97.26 92.23
C PHE A 57 -74.05 97.60 91.95
N LEU A 58 -74.76 96.74 91.20
CA LEU A 58 -76.20 96.88 90.98
C LEU A 58 -77.00 96.81 92.29
N LEU A 59 -76.58 95.97 93.24
CA LEU A 59 -77.28 95.84 94.53
C LEU A 59 -77.09 97.07 95.44
N GLU A 60 -75.96 97.76 95.34
CA GLU A 60 -75.63 98.94 96.15
C GLU A 60 -76.29 100.23 95.62
N LEU A 61 -76.25 100.46 94.30
CA LEU A 61 -76.78 101.69 93.69
C LEU A 61 -78.30 101.89 93.90
N TYR A 62 -79.05 100.81 94.03
CA TYR A 62 -80.53 100.83 94.08
C TYR A 62 -81.09 100.58 95.49
N GLY A 63 -80.29 100.79 96.55
CA GLY A 63 -80.60 100.45 97.95
C GLY A 63 -82.03 100.74 98.43
N SER A 64 -82.62 99.74 99.12
CA SER A 64 -83.87 99.67 99.90
C SER A 64 -85.16 100.35 99.38
N ARG A 65 -85.15 100.96 98.19
CA ARG A 65 -86.32 101.57 97.56
C ARG A 65 -86.68 100.75 96.33
N ASP A 66 -87.78 100.04 96.44
CA ASP A 66 -88.38 99.30 95.34
C ASP A 66 -88.83 100.28 94.24
N THR A 67 -87.99 100.44 93.22
CA THR A 67 -88.21 101.37 92.09
C THR A 67 -88.87 100.70 90.89
N GLY A 68 -89.23 99.40 91.00
CA GLY A 68 -89.96 98.65 89.97
C GLY A 68 -89.17 98.30 88.69
N TYR A 69 -87.87 98.65 88.59
CA TYR A 69 -87.06 98.38 87.40
C TYR A 69 -85.98 97.29 87.57
N ILE A 70 -85.69 96.83 88.79
CA ILE A 70 -84.68 95.79 89.05
C ILE A 70 -85.20 94.80 90.08
N ASP A 71 -85.27 93.52 89.71
CA ASP A 71 -85.58 92.41 90.61
C ASP A 71 -84.33 92.06 91.43
N ARG A 72 -84.34 92.48 92.70
CA ARG A 72 -83.22 92.30 93.62
C ARG A 72 -82.94 90.82 93.88
N ASP A 73 -83.96 89.98 93.99
CA ASP A 73 -83.78 88.55 94.28
C ASP A 73 -83.18 87.81 93.10
N ALA A 74 -83.52 88.20 91.87
CA ALA A 74 -82.88 87.67 90.66
C ALA A 74 -81.39 88.01 90.58
N VAL A 75 -81.00 89.27 90.86
CA VAL A 75 -79.60 89.69 90.86
C VAL A 75 -78.80 89.02 91.98
N MET A 76 -79.43 88.82 93.13
CA MET A 76 -78.84 88.11 94.28
C MET A 76 -78.57 86.64 93.99
N ASN A 77 -79.52 85.93 93.37
CA ASN A 77 -79.33 84.55 92.95
C ASN A 77 -78.24 84.44 91.88
N GLU A 78 -78.24 85.32 90.87
CA GLU A 78 -77.20 85.30 89.83
C GLU A 78 -75.80 85.63 90.40
N LEU A 79 -75.73 86.52 91.38
CA LEU A 79 -74.48 86.82 92.09
C LEU A 79 -73.99 85.60 92.87
N ALA A 80 -74.86 84.92 93.62
CA ALA A 80 -74.51 83.72 94.38
C ALA A 80 -74.01 82.59 93.47
N ASP A 81 -74.68 82.37 92.33
CA ASP A 81 -74.25 81.39 91.32
C ASP A 81 -72.89 81.76 90.71
N ALA A 82 -72.70 83.03 90.35
CA ALA A 82 -71.44 83.49 89.76
C ALA A 82 -70.27 83.36 90.76
N VAL A 83 -70.49 83.66 92.03
CA VAL A 83 -69.53 83.45 93.12
C VAL A 83 -69.20 81.96 93.25
N SER A 84 -70.20 81.09 93.31
CA SER A 84 -69.99 79.63 93.44
C SER A 84 -69.19 79.06 92.25
N LEU A 85 -69.53 79.44 91.02
CA LEU A 85 -68.81 78.97 89.83
C LEU A 85 -67.39 79.54 89.75
N TYR A 86 -67.20 80.78 90.17
CA TYR A 86 -65.87 81.37 90.21
C TYR A 86 -64.99 80.62 91.20
N ASP A 87 -65.49 80.44 92.43
CA ASP A 87 -64.82 79.73 93.51
C ASP A 87 -64.43 78.30 93.12
N ALA A 88 -65.35 77.55 92.51
CA ALA A 88 -65.08 76.20 92.06
C ALA A 88 -63.99 76.12 90.98
N THR A 89 -63.95 77.09 90.05
CA THR A 89 -62.96 77.04 88.98
C THR A 89 -61.59 77.52 89.44
N ILE A 90 -61.51 78.58 90.26
CA ILE A 90 -60.22 79.07 90.78
C ILE A 90 -59.61 78.05 91.77
N SER A 91 -60.44 77.37 92.57
CA SER A 91 -59.97 76.33 93.50
C SER A 91 -59.40 75.14 92.75
N ALA A 92 -60.06 74.67 91.68
CA ALA A 92 -59.57 73.51 90.95
C ALA A 92 -58.41 73.82 89.99
N PHE A 93 -58.05 75.09 89.76
CA PHE A 93 -56.74 75.41 89.19
C PHE A 93 -55.59 75.15 90.18
N LEU A 94 -55.84 75.27 91.49
CA LEU A 94 -54.79 75.14 92.52
C LEU A 94 -54.77 73.79 93.25
N LEU A 95 -55.89 73.08 93.23
CA LEU A 95 -56.05 71.83 93.99
C LEU A 95 -56.43 70.66 93.08
N GLY A 96 -56.65 70.92 91.79
CA GLY A 96 -57.30 70.00 90.89
C GLY A 96 -58.75 69.70 91.31
N GLY A 97 -59.42 68.88 90.53
CA GLY A 97 -60.77 68.40 90.83
C GLY A 97 -61.69 68.40 89.62
N THR A 98 -62.95 68.09 89.86
CA THR A 98 -63.94 67.97 88.78
C THR A 98 -64.69 69.28 88.57
N ILE A 99 -64.38 69.99 87.49
CA ILE A 99 -65.10 71.19 87.08
C ILE A 99 -66.05 70.85 85.93
N THR A 100 -67.27 71.37 86.01
CA THR A 100 -68.19 71.34 84.88
C THR A 100 -67.74 72.35 83.83
N ASP A 101 -67.48 71.92 82.59
CA ASP A 101 -67.07 72.79 81.49
C ASP A 101 -68.22 73.72 81.04
N GLY A 102 -67.95 74.63 80.10
CA GLY A 102 -68.92 75.61 79.60
C GLY A 102 -70.17 75.03 78.91
N VAL A 103 -70.28 73.70 78.78
CA VAL A 103 -71.40 72.99 78.12
C VAL A 103 -72.13 72.03 79.09
N GLY A 104 -71.76 72.03 80.37
CA GLY A 104 -72.43 71.21 81.39
C GLY A 104 -71.81 69.84 81.64
N VAL A 105 -70.63 69.53 81.07
CA VAL A 105 -69.94 68.25 81.27
C VAL A 105 -68.91 68.36 82.39
N LYS A 106 -69.00 67.50 83.41
CA LYS A 106 -67.98 67.39 84.47
C LYS A 106 -66.68 66.82 83.89
N ARG A 107 -65.59 67.57 83.99
CA ARG A 107 -64.24 67.17 83.57
C ARG A 107 -63.27 67.25 84.73
N GLU A 108 -62.42 66.26 84.84
CA GLU A 108 -61.31 66.26 85.77
C GLU A 108 -60.20 67.18 85.27
N ILE A 109 -59.64 67.94 86.18
CA ILE A 109 -58.50 68.81 85.93
C ILE A 109 -57.46 68.49 86.97
N GLU A 110 -56.24 68.26 86.51
CA GLU A 110 -55.08 68.09 87.37
C GLU A 110 -54.71 69.43 88.02
N ASP A 111 -54.05 69.36 89.16
CA ASP A 111 -53.51 70.53 89.85
C ASP A 111 -52.46 71.21 88.94
N ILE A 112 -52.69 72.48 88.64
CA ILE A 112 -51.82 73.30 87.80
C ILE A 112 -51.31 74.53 88.55
N GLY A 113 -51.48 74.59 89.88
CA GLY A 113 -51.13 75.74 90.69
C GLY A 113 -49.65 76.12 90.58
N ASP A 114 -48.77 75.13 90.64
CA ASP A 114 -47.32 75.31 90.48
C ASP A 114 -46.92 75.87 89.10
N ASN A 115 -47.73 75.61 88.07
CA ASN A 115 -47.45 76.02 86.70
C ASN A 115 -48.07 77.37 86.33
N ILE A 116 -48.95 77.91 87.19
CA ILE A 116 -49.62 79.21 86.97
C ILE A 116 -49.58 79.99 88.28
N PRO A 117 -48.42 80.57 88.66
CA PRO A 117 -48.27 81.29 89.93
C PRO A 117 -49.30 82.42 90.12
N VAL A 118 -49.79 83.00 89.01
CA VAL A 118 -50.81 84.04 89.05
C VAL A 118 -52.17 83.52 89.56
N ALA A 119 -52.47 82.23 89.37
CA ALA A 119 -53.70 81.62 89.87
C ALA A 119 -53.75 81.60 91.41
N GLU A 120 -52.60 81.41 92.07
CA GLU A 120 -52.49 81.42 93.53
C GLU A 120 -52.76 82.83 94.09
N ILE A 121 -52.15 83.84 93.48
CA ILE A 121 -52.37 85.25 93.85
C ILE A 121 -53.84 85.66 93.63
N ALA A 122 -54.46 85.18 92.54
CA ALA A 122 -55.86 85.43 92.25
C ALA A 122 -56.80 84.79 93.28
N PHE A 123 -56.45 83.61 93.77
CA PHE A 123 -57.22 82.88 94.78
C PHE A 123 -57.16 83.56 96.15
N ASP A 124 -55.99 84.02 96.58
CA ASP A 124 -55.84 84.73 97.85
C ASP A 124 -56.70 86.00 97.89
N LEU A 125 -56.67 86.80 96.83
CA LEU A 125 -57.53 87.97 96.71
C LEU A 125 -59.01 87.56 96.69
N TRP A 126 -59.33 86.46 96.01
CA TRP A 126 -60.70 85.96 95.89
C TRP A 126 -61.33 85.57 97.23
N ILE A 127 -60.58 84.98 98.17
CA ILE A 127 -61.12 84.63 99.49
C ILE A 127 -61.67 85.86 100.21
N GLU A 128 -60.87 86.93 100.26
CA GLU A 128 -61.28 88.17 100.93
C GLU A 128 -62.35 88.91 100.11
N PHE A 129 -62.28 88.84 98.79
CA PHE A 129 -63.28 89.38 97.88
C PHE A 129 -64.65 88.72 98.07
N LYS A 130 -64.70 87.40 98.06
CA LYS A 130 -65.90 86.57 98.25
C LYS A 130 -66.57 86.88 99.59
N LYS A 131 -65.81 86.94 100.68
CA LYS A 131 -66.35 87.29 102.01
C LYS A 131 -67.05 88.65 102.00
N ASN A 132 -66.50 89.64 101.31
CA ASN A 132 -67.13 90.95 101.20
C ASN A 132 -68.35 90.91 100.26
N VAL A 133 -68.31 90.15 99.16
CA VAL A 133 -69.48 89.91 98.31
C VAL A 133 -70.63 89.27 99.12
N GLU A 134 -70.34 88.27 99.94
CA GLU A 134 -71.32 87.60 100.80
C GLU A 134 -71.90 88.52 101.88
N ASN A 135 -71.10 89.42 102.45
CA ASN A 135 -71.60 90.46 103.37
C ASN A 135 -72.58 91.42 102.69
N VAL A 136 -72.32 91.80 101.43
CA VAL A 136 -73.25 92.62 100.63
C VAL A 136 -74.54 91.86 100.39
N ILE A 137 -74.47 90.56 100.10
CA ILE A 137 -75.63 89.68 99.96
C ILE A 137 -76.44 89.67 101.27
N ALA A 138 -75.79 89.58 102.43
CA ALA A 138 -76.46 89.56 103.73
C ALA A 138 -77.07 90.91 104.17
N GLY A 139 -76.88 91.98 103.40
CA GLY A 139 -77.49 93.31 103.63
C GLY A 139 -76.85 94.11 104.77
N ASN A 140 -75.69 93.71 105.28
CA ASN A 140 -75.00 94.36 106.39
C ASN A 140 -73.75 95.10 105.90
N SER A 141 -73.80 96.43 106.03
CA SER A 141 -72.73 97.41 105.78
C SER A 141 -72.41 97.76 104.31
N PRO A 142 -72.60 99.04 103.91
CA PRO A 142 -72.09 99.60 102.65
C PRO A 142 -70.56 99.47 102.45
N GLU A 143 -69.81 99.26 103.53
CA GLU A 143 -68.33 99.20 103.49
C GLU A 143 -67.82 97.98 102.70
N SER A 144 -68.53 96.84 102.77
CA SER A 144 -68.18 95.64 102.01
C SER A 144 -68.41 95.82 100.50
N ALA A 145 -69.43 96.56 100.08
CA ALA A 145 -69.65 96.88 98.66
C ALA A 145 -68.52 97.75 98.11
N VAL A 146 -68.01 98.70 98.90
CA VAL A 146 -66.86 99.54 98.55
C VAL A 146 -65.58 98.70 98.39
N PHE A 147 -65.36 97.69 99.25
CA PHE A 147 -64.22 96.78 99.11
C PHE A 147 -64.28 95.98 97.79
N VAL A 148 -65.44 95.43 97.47
CA VAL A 148 -65.67 94.70 96.21
C VAL A 148 -65.43 95.64 95.02
N PHE A 149 -65.94 96.87 95.08
CA PHE A 149 -65.74 97.84 94.00
C PHE A 149 -64.27 98.18 93.79
N ASN A 150 -63.55 98.52 94.87
CA ASN A 150 -62.13 98.91 94.80
C ASN A 150 -61.20 97.77 94.36
N ASN A 151 -61.57 96.51 94.62
CA ASN A 151 -60.74 95.35 94.27
C ASN A 151 -61.21 94.60 93.02
N SER A 152 -62.36 94.96 92.43
CA SER A 152 -62.94 94.29 91.25
C SER A 152 -62.00 94.30 90.05
N ASN A 153 -61.39 95.45 89.75
CA ASN A 153 -60.41 95.59 88.67
C ASN A 153 -59.13 94.81 88.93
N LYS A 154 -58.72 94.63 90.19
CA LYS A 154 -57.55 93.80 90.52
C LYS A 154 -57.85 92.33 90.28
N LEU A 155 -59.02 91.84 90.72
CA LEU A 155 -59.45 90.47 90.50
C LEU A 155 -59.57 90.16 88.99
N LEU A 156 -60.16 91.07 88.21
CA LEU A 156 -60.24 90.93 86.76
C LEU A 156 -58.87 90.87 86.08
N LYS A 157 -57.92 91.72 86.50
CA LYS A 157 -56.56 91.72 85.96
C LYS A 157 -55.87 90.37 86.22
N LEU A 158 -55.98 89.86 87.44
CA LEU A 158 -55.43 88.54 87.79
C LEU A 158 -56.09 87.42 86.97
N SER A 159 -57.41 87.43 86.77
CA SER A 159 -58.06 86.46 85.88
C SER A 159 -57.57 86.55 84.42
N ASN A 160 -57.19 87.74 83.95
CA ASN A 160 -56.62 87.96 82.62
C ASN A 160 -55.19 87.42 82.47
N ASP A 161 -54.39 87.62 83.50
CA ASP A 161 -53.00 87.18 83.53
C ASP A 161 -52.94 85.63 83.54
N ILE A 162 -53.86 84.95 84.25
CA ILE A 162 -54.02 83.47 84.20
C ILE A 162 -54.27 82.95 82.78
N VAL A 163 -55.16 83.60 82.00
CA VAL A 163 -55.43 83.19 80.60
C VAL A 163 -54.17 83.29 79.75
N THR A 164 -53.42 84.37 79.93
CA THR A 164 -52.22 84.67 79.13
C THR A 164 -51.11 83.65 79.41
N GLU A 165 -50.90 83.30 80.68
CA GLU A 165 -49.86 82.35 81.09
C GLU A 165 -50.13 80.93 80.57
N LEU A 166 -51.39 80.46 80.68
CA LEU A 166 -51.82 79.19 80.10
C LEU A 166 -51.63 79.11 78.59
N GLN A 167 -51.84 80.22 77.87
CA GLN A 167 -51.66 80.26 76.43
C GLN A 167 -50.17 80.21 76.02
N MET A 168 -49.29 80.86 76.81
CA MET A 168 -47.85 80.82 76.56
C MET A 168 -47.21 79.44 76.83
N ASP A 169 -47.71 78.69 77.81
CA ASP A 169 -47.21 77.33 78.10
C ASP A 169 -47.52 76.35 76.94
N ALA A 170 -48.73 76.41 76.40
CA ALA A 170 -49.13 75.61 75.24
C ALA A 170 -48.25 75.86 74.00
N ASP A 171 -47.95 77.14 73.70
CA ASP A 171 -47.11 77.51 72.56
C ASP A 171 -45.65 77.04 72.72
N ARG A 172 -45.11 77.06 73.95
CA ARG A 172 -43.74 76.55 74.23
C ARG A 172 -43.64 75.05 73.97
N LYS A 173 -44.59 74.24 74.44
CA LYS A 173 -44.63 72.78 74.19
C LYS A 173 -44.65 72.49 72.68
N LEU A 174 -45.40 73.25 71.90
CA LEU A 174 -45.54 73.06 70.46
C LEU A 174 -44.25 73.38 69.68
N SER A 175 -43.47 74.36 70.13
CA SER A 175 -42.17 74.72 69.52
C SER A 175 -41.10 73.63 69.70
N THR A 176 -41.04 73.03 70.90
CA THR A 176 -40.10 71.95 71.24
C THR A 176 -40.40 70.70 70.39
N MET A 177 -41.67 70.38 70.16
CA MET A 177 -42.07 69.28 69.26
C MET A 177 -41.56 69.46 67.83
N LYS A 178 -41.67 70.67 67.26
CA LYS A 178 -41.22 70.93 65.87
C LYS A 178 -39.70 70.76 65.70
N ASN A 179 -38.91 71.23 66.65
CA ASN A 179 -37.45 71.12 66.59
C ASN A 179 -36.98 69.66 66.65
N PHE A 180 -37.60 68.84 67.51
CA PHE A 180 -37.28 67.41 67.59
C PHE A 180 -37.57 66.67 66.27
N GLN A 181 -38.66 67.04 65.57
CA GLN A 181 -39.03 66.44 64.29
C GLN A 181 -38.01 66.73 63.18
N TYR A 182 -37.47 67.95 63.12
CA TYR A 182 -36.47 68.30 62.11
C TYR A 182 -35.18 67.49 62.24
N VAL A 183 -34.72 67.23 63.47
CA VAL A 183 -33.51 66.43 63.73
C VAL A 183 -33.66 65.00 63.21
N MET A 184 -34.83 64.38 63.42
CA MET A 184 -35.08 63.00 63.00
C MET A 184 -35.11 62.83 61.48
N VAL A 185 -35.60 63.83 60.72
CA VAL A 185 -35.60 63.80 59.25
C VAL A 185 -34.19 63.82 58.67
N VAL A 186 -33.30 64.64 59.24
CA VAL A 186 -31.89 64.74 58.79
C VAL A 186 -31.15 63.43 59.01
N LEU A 187 -31.36 62.78 60.15
CA LEU A 187 -30.75 61.48 60.47
C LEU A 187 -31.12 60.38 59.49
N SER A 188 -32.40 60.30 59.10
CA SER A 188 -32.85 59.32 58.09
C SER A 188 -32.21 59.56 56.71
N PHE A 189 -31.96 60.81 56.33
CA PHE A 189 -31.31 61.13 55.05
C PHE A 189 -29.84 60.68 55.00
N VAL A 190 -29.11 60.83 56.10
CA VAL A 190 -27.71 60.40 56.21
C VAL A 190 -27.57 58.88 56.09
N ILE A 191 -28.47 58.11 56.72
CA ILE A 191 -28.47 56.64 56.63
C ILE A 191 -28.65 56.18 55.17
N LEU A 192 -29.50 56.88 54.41
CA LEU A 192 -29.78 56.56 53.00
C LEU A 192 -28.54 56.73 52.11
N ILE A 193 -27.76 57.78 52.33
CA ILE A 193 -26.49 58.03 51.61
C ILE A 193 -25.47 56.93 51.91
N ILE A 194 -25.34 56.51 53.18
CA ILE A 194 -24.40 55.45 53.58
C ILE A 194 -24.74 54.12 52.90
N ILE A 195 -26.03 53.76 52.85
CA ILE A 195 -26.49 52.53 52.17
C ILE A 195 -26.15 52.57 50.67
N PHE A 196 -26.32 53.71 50.01
CA PHE A 196 -25.98 53.87 48.59
C PHE A 196 -24.49 53.60 48.30
N PHE A 197 -23.58 54.17 49.11
CA PHE A 197 -22.13 53.95 48.94
C PHE A 197 -21.73 52.49 49.17
N ILE A 198 -22.33 51.82 50.16
CA ILE A 198 -22.08 50.40 50.45
C ILE A 198 -22.50 49.52 49.27
N LEU A 199 -23.69 49.75 48.70
CA LEU A 199 -24.17 49.00 47.53
C LEU A 199 -23.28 49.23 46.30
N ASN A 200 -22.82 50.46 46.07
CA ASN A 200 -21.96 50.79 44.95
C ASN A 200 -20.58 50.09 45.02
N LEU A 201 -20.00 49.96 46.21
CA LEU A 201 -18.72 49.28 46.41
C LEU A 201 -18.83 47.75 46.35
N ILE A 202 -19.90 47.17 46.89
CA ILE A 202 -20.05 45.72 46.99
C ILE A 202 -20.62 45.09 45.71
N ILE A 203 -21.44 45.81 44.95
CA ILE A 203 -22.14 45.25 43.78
C ILE A 203 -21.61 45.86 42.47
N ASN A 204 -21.76 47.19 42.29
CA ASN A 204 -21.55 47.82 40.97
C ASN A 204 -20.11 47.71 40.46
N LYS A 205 -19.11 48.00 41.30
CA LYS A 205 -17.69 47.93 40.89
C LYS A 205 -17.26 46.50 40.48
N PRO A 206 -17.50 45.45 41.29
CA PRO A 206 -17.22 44.07 40.89
C PRO A 206 -17.94 43.65 39.60
N LEU A 207 -19.21 44.02 39.43
CA LEU A 207 -19.99 43.68 38.22
C LEU A 207 -19.39 44.30 36.95
N LEU A 208 -18.84 45.52 37.04
CA LEU A 208 -18.20 46.20 35.93
C LEU A 208 -16.94 45.46 35.45
N ILE A 209 -16.11 44.96 36.38
CA ILE A 209 -14.90 44.19 36.07
C ILE A 209 -15.25 42.86 35.42
N VAL A 210 -16.28 42.17 35.92
CA VAL A 210 -16.83 40.96 35.31
C VAL A 210 -17.29 41.26 33.89
N ARG A 211 -18.08 42.33 33.69
CA ARG A 211 -18.57 42.74 32.38
C ARG A 211 -17.43 43.06 31.40
N GLU A 212 -16.41 43.78 31.83
CA GLU A 212 -15.29 44.16 30.96
C GLU A 212 -14.45 42.94 30.54
N SER A 213 -14.18 42.02 31.47
CA SER A 213 -13.48 40.76 31.14
C SER A 213 -14.33 39.86 30.27
N MET A 214 -15.64 39.78 30.53
CA MET A 214 -16.59 39.08 29.67
C MET A 214 -16.58 39.61 28.24
N LYS A 215 -16.53 40.94 28.07
CA LYS A 215 -16.42 41.59 26.77
C LYS A 215 -15.12 41.21 26.05
N LYS A 216 -13.99 41.23 26.77
CA LYS A 216 -12.70 40.79 26.22
C LYS A 216 -12.74 39.33 25.76
N GLY A 217 -13.35 38.44 26.55
CA GLY A 217 -13.51 37.04 26.14
C GLY A 217 -14.48 36.84 24.97
N THR A 218 -15.53 37.67 24.82
CA THR A 218 -16.38 37.65 23.61
C THR A 218 -15.65 38.16 22.37
N ASP A 219 -14.68 39.07 22.54
CA ASP A 219 -13.82 39.58 21.48
C ASP A 219 -12.66 38.61 21.14
N GLY A 220 -12.65 37.40 21.73
CA GLY A 220 -11.66 36.35 21.47
C GLY A 220 -10.43 36.39 22.36
N ASP A 221 -10.33 37.36 23.30
CA ASP A 221 -9.25 37.38 24.28
C ASP A 221 -9.55 36.44 25.44
N LEU A 222 -9.16 35.17 25.26
CA LEU A 222 -9.37 34.15 26.26
C LEU A 222 -8.44 34.33 27.46
N THR A 223 -7.45 35.23 27.44
CA THR A 223 -6.50 35.48 28.55
C THR A 223 -7.05 36.42 29.64
N ALA A 224 -8.19 37.06 29.37
CA ALA A 224 -8.81 38.06 30.24
C ALA A 224 -9.49 37.46 31.49
N GLU A 225 -8.69 36.97 32.44
CA GLU A 225 -9.18 36.39 33.70
C GLU A 225 -9.73 37.45 34.66
N ILE A 226 -10.86 37.13 35.28
CA ILE A 226 -11.47 37.95 36.31
C ILE A 226 -10.76 37.71 37.65
N LYS A 227 -10.05 38.72 38.16
CA LYS A 227 -9.35 38.68 39.45
C LYS A 227 -10.16 39.34 40.56
N ILE A 228 -11.22 38.66 41.02
CA ILE A 228 -12.07 39.13 42.12
C ILE A 228 -12.00 38.12 43.27
N SER A 229 -11.57 38.56 44.46
CA SER A 229 -11.41 37.69 45.65
C SER A 229 -12.66 37.64 46.56
N SER A 230 -13.83 37.94 46.00
CA SER A 230 -15.08 37.93 46.76
C SER A 230 -15.55 36.51 47.05
N LYS A 231 -16.18 36.28 48.21
CA LYS A 231 -16.79 34.98 48.60
C LYS A 231 -18.31 34.97 48.42
N ASP A 232 -18.83 35.91 47.64
CA ASP A 232 -20.26 36.00 47.32
C ASP A 232 -20.53 35.58 45.87
N GLU A 233 -21.77 35.76 45.42
CA GLU A 233 -22.26 35.33 44.12
C GLU A 233 -21.42 35.90 42.95
N ILE A 234 -20.82 37.07 43.10
CA ILE A 234 -19.97 37.67 42.06
C ILE A 234 -18.61 36.97 42.00
N GLY A 235 -18.07 36.55 43.14
CA GLY A 235 -16.86 35.73 43.19
C GLY A 235 -17.07 34.35 42.56
N GLN A 236 -18.22 33.72 42.81
CA GLN A 236 -18.58 32.45 42.18
C GLN A 236 -18.73 32.59 40.66
N LEU A 237 -19.45 33.61 40.18
CA LEU A 237 -19.57 33.92 38.75
C LEU A 237 -18.22 34.17 38.08
N SER A 238 -17.30 34.86 38.77
CA SER A 238 -15.94 35.10 38.28
C SER A 238 -15.15 33.79 38.13
N SER A 239 -15.27 32.89 39.11
CA SER A 239 -14.62 31.57 39.09
C SER A 239 -15.17 30.69 37.96
N ASP A 240 -16.50 30.64 37.80
CA ASP A 240 -17.15 29.85 36.76
C ASP A 240 -16.78 30.36 35.35
N TYR A 241 -16.72 31.69 35.17
CA TYR A 241 -16.26 32.30 33.91
C TYR A 241 -14.78 32.03 33.62
N ASN A 242 -13.90 32.10 34.62
CA ASN A 242 -12.50 31.73 34.45
C ASN A 242 -12.34 30.23 34.10
N GLY A 243 -13.17 29.36 34.68
CA GLY A 243 -13.25 27.94 34.31
C GLY A 243 -13.65 27.75 32.84
N LEU A 244 -14.64 28.50 32.36
CA LEU A 244 -15.02 28.51 30.94
C LEU A 244 -13.87 28.97 30.04
N LEU A 245 -13.19 30.07 30.38
CA LEU A 245 -12.03 30.55 29.62
C LEU A 245 -10.92 29.51 29.57
N PHE A 246 -10.63 28.82 30.68
CA PHE A 246 -9.65 27.74 30.72
C PHE A 246 -10.03 26.57 29.80
N SER A 247 -11.28 26.11 29.86
CA SER A 247 -11.79 25.05 28.96
C SER A 247 -11.71 25.46 27.49
N LEU A 248 -12.08 26.71 27.15
CA LEU A 248 -11.98 27.22 25.79
C LEU A 248 -10.54 27.33 25.31
N ARG A 249 -9.59 27.81 26.14
CA ARG A 249 -8.15 27.83 25.78
C ARG A 249 -7.63 26.42 25.47
N ASN A 250 -8.00 25.44 26.29
CA ASN A 250 -7.57 24.05 26.08
C ASN A 250 -8.17 23.46 24.80
N LEU A 251 -9.44 23.77 24.49
CA LEU A 251 -10.08 23.36 23.25
C LEU A 251 -9.39 24.00 22.04
N VAL A 252 -9.15 25.31 22.07
CA VAL A 252 -8.43 26.05 21.01
C VAL A 252 -7.02 25.47 20.80
N ARG A 253 -6.30 25.13 21.88
CA ARG A 253 -4.99 24.43 21.78
C ARG A 253 -5.10 23.05 21.14
N GLN A 254 -6.06 22.23 21.57
CA GLN A 254 -6.27 20.91 20.97
C GLN A 254 -6.63 20.98 19.48
N VAL A 255 -7.43 21.98 19.08
CA VAL A 255 -7.74 22.21 17.66
C VAL A 255 -6.50 22.68 16.90
N ALA A 256 -5.67 23.55 17.48
CA ALA A 256 -4.40 23.98 16.87
C ALA A 256 -3.42 22.81 16.66
N ASP A 257 -3.27 21.93 17.67
CA ASP A 257 -2.46 20.70 17.55
C ASP A 257 -3.01 19.77 16.47
N SER A 258 -4.35 19.62 16.40
CA SER A 258 -5.02 18.81 15.38
C SER A 258 -4.79 19.35 13.95
N ILE A 259 -4.77 20.67 13.78
CA ILE A 259 -4.44 21.35 12.52
C ILE A 259 -3.00 21.08 12.10
N SER A 260 -2.05 21.20 13.03
CA SER A 260 -0.65 20.88 12.75
C SER A 260 -0.49 19.43 12.28
N HIS A 261 -1.21 18.51 12.92
CA HIS A 261 -1.21 17.10 12.51
C HIS A 261 -1.85 16.90 11.13
N ALA A 262 -3.01 17.49 10.87
CA ALA A 262 -3.70 17.42 9.57
C ALA A 262 -2.87 18.02 8.43
N ARG A 263 -2.12 19.09 8.68
CA ARG A 263 -1.19 19.69 7.70
C ARG A 263 -0.07 18.75 7.33
N ASN A 264 0.56 18.10 8.32
CA ASN A 264 1.61 17.11 8.08
C ASN A 264 1.09 15.90 7.31
N VAL A 265 -0.12 15.42 7.64
CA VAL A 265 -0.79 14.35 6.88
C VAL A 265 -0.98 14.76 5.41
N SER A 266 -1.42 16.00 5.15
CA SER A 266 -1.64 16.50 3.79
C SER A 266 -0.35 16.57 2.97
N LEU A 267 0.75 17.03 3.58
CA LEU A 267 2.07 17.08 2.93
C LEU A 267 2.58 15.68 2.61
N ASN A 268 2.50 14.75 3.57
CA ASN A 268 2.89 13.36 3.37
C ASN A 268 2.05 12.70 2.27
N LEU A 269 0.75 13.00 2.22
CA LEU A 269 -0.16 12.46 1.21
C LEU A 269 0.19 12.94 -0.20
N SER A 270 0.53 14.23 -0.34
CA SER A 270 0.99 14.81 -1.61
C SER A 270 2.30 14.16 -2.08
N SER A 271 3.32 14.07 -1.21
CA SER A 271 4.60 13.44 -1.58
C SER A 271 4.45 11.95 -1.89
N ALA A 272 3.66 11.21 -1.11
CA ALA A 272 3.39 9.79 -1.36
C ALA A 272 2.65 9.56 -2.69
N SER A 273 1.77 10.50 -3.09
CA SER A 273 1.06 10.43 -4.37
C SER A 273 1.98 10.74 -5.56
N GLU A 274 2.90 11.70 -5.42
CA GLU A 274 3.94 11.96 -6.43
C GLU A 274 4.86 10.75 -6.61
N GLU A 275 5.33 10.17 -5.49
CA GLU A 275 6.18 8.97 -5.51
C GLU A 275 5.44 7.77 -6.14
N SER A 276 4.17 7.58 -5.79
CA SER A 276 3.32 6.54 -6.39
C SER A 276 3.15 6.75 -7.90
N SER A 277 2.96 7.99 -8.34
CA SER A 277 2.81 8.32 -9.78
C SER A 277 4.08 7.98 -10.56
N ALA A 278 5.26 8.31 -10.01
CA ALA A 278 6.54 7.98 -10.63
C ALA A 278 6.76 6.45 -10.71
N ALA A 279 6.44 5.72 -9.64
CA ALA A 279 6.54 4.26 -9.63
C ALA A 279 5.60 3.61 -10.66
N LEU A 280 4.39 4.14 -10.83
CA LEU A 280 3.42 3.67 -11.83
C LEU A 280 3.89 3.92 -13.26
N GLU A 281 4.56 5.04 -13.52
CA GLU A 281 5.15 5.33 -14.82
C GLU A 281 6.26 4.32 -15.16
N GLU A 282 7.11 3.98 -14.19
CA GLU A 282 8.13 2.93 -14.34
C GLU A 282 7.53 1.54 -14.59
N ILE A 283 6.45 1.19 -13.87
CA ILE A 283 5.72 -0.06 -14.10
C ILE A 283 5.15 -0.08 -15.53
N SER A 284 4.57 1.03 -16.00
CA SER A 284 4.00 1.14 -17.35
C SER A 284 5.07 0.90 -18.44
N VAL A 285 6.25 1.51 -18.29
CA VAL A 285 7.40 1.26 -19.17
C VAL A 285 7.83 -0.21 -19.13
N THR A 286 7.89 -0.79 -17.94
CA THR A 286 8.29 -2.20 -17.74
C THR A 286 7.30 -3.17 -18.41
N VAL A 287 6.00 -2.90 -18.31
CA VAL A 287 4.94 -3.67 -18.98
C VAL A 287 5.05 -3.54 -20.50
N SER A 288 5.32 -2.34 -21.02
CA SER A 288 5.55 -2.15 -22.46
C SER A 288 6.75 -2.96 -22.96
N ASN A 289 7.87 -2.93 -22.22
CA ASN A 289 9.06 -3.72 -22.56
C ASN A 289 8.77 -5.23 -22.52
N MET A 290 7.98 -5.70 -21.55
CA MET A 290 7.56 -7.11 -21.50
C MET A 290 6.70 -7.49 -22.71
N LYS A 291 5.80 -6.61 -23.15
CA LYS A 291 4.99 -6.83 -24.35
C LYS A 291 5.83 -7.00 -25.62
N ASP A 292 6.88 -6.20 -25.77
CA ASP A 292 7.82 -6.31 -26.90
C ASP A 292 8.62 -7.62 -26.84
N LYS A 293 9.05 -8.03 -25.64
CA LYS A 293 9.73 -9.32 -25.43
C LYS A 293 8.83 -10.51 -25.73
N ILE A 294 7.56 -10.46 -25.35
CA ILE A 294 6.57 -11.49 -25.69
C ILE A 294 6.33 -11.56 -27.21
N THR A 295 6.27 -10.41 -27.89
CA THR A 295 6.15 -10.38 -29.35
C THR A 295 7.37 -11.01 -30.03
N THR A 296 8.57 -10.77 -29.49
CA THR A 296 9.80 -11.42 -29.98
C THR A 296 9.77 -12.93 -29.75
N LEU A 297 9.33 -13.37 -28.56
CA LEU A 297 9.18 -14.79 -28.21
C LEU A 297 8.22 -15.51 -29.16
N ASP A 298 7.08 -14.89 -29.52
CA ASP A 298 6.13 -15.47 -30.48
C ASP A 298 6.76 -15.67 -31.89
N GLY A 299 7.62 -14.73 -32.30
CA GLY A 299 8.41 -14.85 -33.52
C GLY A 299 9.39 -16.03 -33.46
N GLU A 300 10.13 -16.16 -32.35
CA GLU A 300 11.05 -17.28 -32.12
C GLU A 300 10.32 -18.63 -32.08
N LEU A 301 9.14 -18.71 -31.47
CA LEU A 301 8.31 -19.92 -31.45
C LEU A 301 7.86 -20.33 -32.85
N THR A 302 7.52 -19.36 -33.70
CA THR A 302 7.15 -19.62 -35.09
C THR A 302 8.32 -20.20 -35.88
N ASN A 303 9.52 -19.64 -35.70
CA ASN A 303 10.74 -20.16 -36.32
C ASN A 303 11.06 -21.58 -35.84
N LEU A 304 11.02 -21.80 -34.52
CA LEU A 304 11.29 -23.11 -33.92
C LEU A 304 10.32 -24.18 -34.44
N LYS A 305 9.04 -23.84 -34.62
CA LYS A 305 8.04 -24.74 -35.22
C LYS A 305 8.37 -25.12 -36.66
N SER A 306 8.86 -24.17 -37.46
CA SER A 306 9.31 -24.43 -38.83
C SER A 306 10.54 -25.34 -38.85
N GLU A 307 11.50 -25.12 -37.95
CA GLU A 307 12.70 -25.96 -37.83
C GLU A 307 12.35 -27.41 -37.47
N VAL A 308 11.43 -27.62 -36.52
CA VAL A 308 10.93 -28.95 -36.15
C VAL A 308 10.25 -29.65 -37.34
N THR A 309 9.47 -28.91 -38.12
CA THR A 309 8.86 -29.46 -39.36
C THR A 309 9.93 -29.85 -40.39
N GLY A 310 11.04 -29.11 -40.44
CA GLY A 310 12.21 -29.44 -41.26
C GLY A 310 12.93 -30.71 -40.78
N ILE A 311 13.01 -30.94 -39.47
CA ILE A 311 13.54 -32.17 -38.88
C ILE A 311 12.68 -33.37 -39.32
N ASP A 312 11.35 -33.28 -39.21
CA ASP A 312 10.45 -34.35 -39.62
C ASP A 312 10.64 -34.73 -41.10
N SER A 313 10.76 -33.73 -41.97
CA SER A 313 11.03 -33.94 -43.40
C SER A 313 12.38 -34.61 -43.65
N SER A 314 13.41 -34.22 -42.88
CA SER A 314 14.75 -34.80 -42.98
C SER A 314 14.76 -36.26 -42.52
N VAL A 315 14.03 -36.59 -41.46
CA VAL A 315 13.88 -37.97 -40.98
C VAL A 315 13.23 -38.85 -42.04
N LEU A 316 12.18 -38.37 -42.72
CA LEU A 316 11.56 -39.11 -43.82
C LEU A 316 12.55 -39.39 -44.95
N ALA A 317 13.36 -38.39 -45.32
CA ALA A 317 14.38 -38.55 -46.35
C ALA A 317 15.46 -39.59 -45.95
N VAL A 318 15.95 -39.54 -44.71
CA VAL A 318 16.91 -40.50 -44.18
C VAL A 318 16.31 -41.91 -44.14
N SER A 319 15.06 -42.05 -43.69
CA SER A 319 14.36 -43.34 -43.66
C SER A 319 14.26 -43.98 -45.06
N GLU A 320 14.00 -43.18 -46.08
CA GLU A 320 13.97 -43.66 -47.47
C GLU A 320 15.38 -44.05 -47.97
N GLN A 321 16.40 -43.28 -47.62
CA GLN A 321 17.80 -43.62 -47.94
C GLN A 321 18.22 -44.95 -47.29
N ILE A 322 17.81 -45.23 -46.05
CA ILE A 322 18.10 -46.51 -45.37
C ILE A 322 17.45 -47.68 -46.10
N LYS A 323 16.21 -47.52 -46.61
CA LYS A 323 15.58 -48.57 -47.42
C LYS A 323 16.37 -48.87 -48.68
N GLN A 324 16.82 -47.82 -49.39
CA GLN A 324 17.66 -48.00 -50.57
C GLN A 324 19.01 -48.63 -50.23
N GLN A 325 19.63 -48.22 -49.13
CA GLN A 325 20.88 -48.82 -48.64
C GLN A 325 20.71 -50.32 -48.36
N ASN A 326 19.62 -50.72 -47.70
CA ASN A 326 19.32 -52.13 -47.44
C ASN A 326 19.14 -52.93 -48.75
N TYR A 327 18.50 -52.34 -49.76
CA TYR A 327 18.40 -52.96 -51.09
C TYR A 327 19.79 -53.17 -51.71
N HIS A 328 20.65 -52.15 -51.71
CA HIS A 328 22.01 -52.26 -52.25
C HIS A 328 22.90 -53.23 -51.47
N ILE A 329 22.74 -53.33 -50.14
CA ILE A 329 23.44 -54.33 -49.32
C ILE A 329 23.02 -55.74 -49.74
N SER A 330 21.71 -55.98 -49.90
CA SER A 330 21.19 -57.29 -50.33
C SER A 330 21.70 -57.67 -51.73
N ASP A 331 21.67 -56.71 -52.66
CA ASP A 331 22.14 -56.91 -54.04
C ASP A 331 23.65 -57.20 -54.09
N SER A 332 24.45 -56.43 -53.33
CA SER A 332 25.90 -56.64 -53.20
C SER A 332 26.23 -57.99 -52.58
N SER A 333 25.45 -58.44 -51.59
CA SER A 333 25.62 -59.76 -50.97
C SER A 333 25.44 -60.87 -52.00
N SER A 334 24.41 -60.79 -52.84
CA SER A 334 24.17 -61.78 -53.90
C SER A 334 25.28 -61.79 -54.95
N SER A 335 25.79 -60.60 -55.31
CA SER A 335 26.90 -60.46 -56.25
C SER A 335 28.20 -61.07 -55.70
N ILE A 336 28.46 -60.91 -54.40
CA ILE A 336 29.61 -61.50 -53.72
C ILE A 336 29.49 -63.03 -53.62
N GLU A 337 28.30 -63.56 -53.35
CA GLU A 337 28.06 -65.02 -53.37
C GLU A 337 28.33 -65.61 -54.77
N GLN A 338 27.87 -64.94 -55.82
CA GLN A 338 28.15 -65.34 -57.20
C GLN A 338 29.65 -65.22 -57.54
N MET A 339 30.32 -64.18 -57.03
CA MET A 339 31.76 -64.01 -57.18
C MET A 339 32.53 -65.13 -56.49
N ASP A 340 32.16 -65.52 -55.27
CA ASP A 340 32.78 -66.64 -54.54
C ASP A 340 32.62 -67.97 -55.29
N SER A 341 31.44 -68.22 -55.86
CA SER A 341 31.22 -69.39 -56.73
C SER A 341 32.13 -69.36 -57.97
N SER A 342 32.28 -68.19 -58.60
CA SER A 342 33.14 -68.01 -59.78
C SER A 342 34.62 -68.22 -59.45
N ILE A 343 35.09 -67.68 -58.31
CA ILE A 343 36.45 -67.87 -57.81
C ILE A 343 36.74 -69.36 -57.61
N LYS A 344 35.83 -70.09 -56.93
CA LYS A 344 35.96 -71.54 -56.72
C LYS A 344 36.01 -72.31 -58.03
N ASN A 345 35.17 -71.95 -59.01
CA ASN A 345 35.17 -72.59 -60.33
C ASN A 345 36.47 -72.35 -61.10
N VAL A 346 37.01 -71.14 -61.08
CA VAL A 346 38.29 -70.81 -61.75
C VAL A 346 39.45 -71.52 -61.05
N ALA A 347 39.49 -71.51 -59.71
CA ALA A 347 40.51 -72.21 -58.93
C ALA A 347 40.51 -73.73 -59.21
N GLY A 348 39.33 -74.36 -59.17
CA GLY A 348 39.18 -75.77 -59.49
C GLY A 348 39.50 -76.10 -60.95
N THR A 349 39.23 -75.18 -61.87
CA THR A 349 39.63 -75.34 -63.28
C THR A 349 41.16 -75.32 -63.41
N ALA A 350 41.83 -74.34 -62.80
CA ALA A 350 43.29 -74.24 -62.82
C ALA A 350 43.94 -75.51 -62.24
N GLU A 351 43.45 -76.00 -61.10
CA GLU A 351 43.93 -77.23 -60.47
C GLU A 351 43.75 -78.47 -61.37
N ASN A 352 42.58 -78.63 -61.99
CA ASN A 352 42.35 -79.72 -62.94
C ASN A 352 43.25 -79.61 -64.19
N LYS A 353 43.53 -78.40 -64.68
CA LYS A 353 44.42 -78.20 -65.83
C LYS A 353 45.88 -78.46 -65.48
N MET A 354 46.34 -78.20 -64.25
CA MET A 354 47.70 -78.58 -63.81
C MET A 354 47.96 -80.08 -63.95
N ILE A 355 46.97 -80.95 -63.67
CA ILE A 355 47.11 -82.40 -63.84
C ILE A 355 47.36 -82.76 -65.32
N ILE A 356 46.64 -82.11 -66.24
CA ILE A 356 46.80 -82.33 -67.69
C ILE A 356 48.19 -81.84 -68.14
N VAL A 357 48.60 -80.66 -67.67
CA VAL A 357 49.93 -80.07 -67.95
C VAL A 357 51.04 -81.02 -67.52
N GLN A 358 50.97 -81.61 -66.31
CA GLN A 358 51.93 -82.63 -65.86
C GLN A 358 51.98 -83.86 -66.80
N GLY A 359 50.83 -84.32 -67.27
CA GLY A 359 50.76 -85.41 -68.25
C GLY A 359 51.40 -85.04 -69.59
N LEU A 360 51.19 -83.80 -70.07
CA LEU A 360 51.81 -83.31 -71.31
C LEU A 360 53.33 -83.19 -71.18
N THR A 361 53.84 -82.72 -70.04
CA THR A 361 55.29 -82.67 -69.76
C THR A 361 55.90 -84.07 -69.90
N GLN A 362 55.25 -85.08 -69.33
CA GLN A 362 55.73 -86.47 -69.42
C GLN A 362 55.73 -86.99 -70.86
N ILE A 363 54.64 -86.77 -71.61
CA ILE A 363 54.54 -87.21 -73.02
C ILE A 363 55.61 -86.52 -73.89
N ALA A 364 55.85 -85.23 -73.69
CA ALA A 364 56.84 -84.48 -74.44
C ALA A 364 58.27 -84.96 -74.13
N ALA A 365 58.57 -85.23 -72.85
CA ALA A 365 59.86 -85.80 -72.43
C ALA A 365 60.07 -87.22 -72.99
N ASP A 366 59.02 -88.05 -73.02
CA ASP A 366 59.07 -89.35 -73.68
C ASP A 366 59.29 -89.22 -75.19
N GLY A 367 58.66 -88.24 -75.85
CA GLY A 367 58.90 -87.93 -77.27
C GLY A 367 60.35 -87.51 -77.57
N GLU A 368 60.96 -86.69 -76.72
CA GLU A 368 62.39 -86.33 -76.81
C GLU A 368 63.29 -87.57 -76.68
N ARG A 369 62.98 -88.45 -75.72
CA ARG A 369 63.71 -89.71 -75.50
C ARG A 369 63.60 -90.66 -76.70
N GLU A 370 62.40 -90.88 -77.24
CA GLU A 370 62.19 -91.74 -78.42
C GLU A 370 62.90 -91.18 -79.66
N MET A 371 63.00 -89.86 -79.79
CA MET A 371 63.75 -89.26 -80.89
C MET A 371 65.25 -89.47 -80.75
N THR A 372 65.79 -89.44 -79.52
CA THR A 372 67.18 -89.79 -79.24
C THR A 372 67.47 -91.23 -79.67
N VAL A 373 66.59 -92.18 -79.32
CA VAL A 373 66.68 -93.58 -79.76
C VAL A 373 66.61 -93.70 -81.28
N THR A 374 65.75 -92.93 -81.94
CA THR A 374 65.61 -92.93 -83.40
C THR A 374 66.90 -92.47 -84.09
N ILE A 375 67.55 -91.42 -83.57
CA ILE A 375 68.83 -90.92 -84.09
C ILE A 375 69.91 -92.00 -83.97
N ASP A 376 69.96 -92.73 -82.85
CA ASP A 376 70.92 -93.83 -82.66
C ASP A 376 70.72 -94.94 -83.69
N VAL A 377 69.48 -95.35 -83.96
CA VAL A 377 69.16 -96.34 -85.00
C VAL A 377 69.55 -95.84 -86.40
N ILE A 378 69.30 -94.56 -86.72
CA ILE A 378 69.71 -93.97 -87.99
C ILE A 378 71.24 -93.99 -88.16
N ASN A 379 71.98 -93.70 -87.08
CA ASN A 379 73.45 -93.77 -87.07
C ASN A 379 73.95 -95.21 -87.29
N GLU A 380 73.30 -96.21 -86.70
CA GLU A 380 73.62 -97.63 -86.92
C GLU A 380 73.38 -98.03 -88.39
N ILE A 381 72.23 -97.63 -88.97
CA ILE A 381 71.92 -97.88 -90.39
C ILE A 381 72.94 -97.20 -91.31
N SER A 382 73.38 -95.97 -90.98
CA SER A 382 74.43 -95.25 -91.72
C SER A 382 75.74 -96.03 -91.73
N SER A 383 76.17 -96.52 -90.56
CA SER A 383 77.37 -97.34 -90.41
C SER A 383 77.30 -98.64 -91.22
N PHE A 384 76.16 -99.34 -91.15
CA PHE A 384 75.92 -100.56 -91.93
C PHE A 384 75.95 -100.29 -93.44
N THR A 385 75.34 -99.19 -93.89
CA THR A 385 75.31 -98.80 -95.30
C THR A 385 76.71 -98.48 -95.84
N ASN A 386 77.56 -97.82 -95.04
CA ASN A 386 78.97 -97.56 -95.38
C ASN A 386 79.77 -98.87 -95.50
N THR A 387 79.53 -99.83 -94.61
CA THR A 387 80.15 -101.16 -94.69
C THR A 387 79.79 -101.87 -96.00
N ILE A 388 78.53 -101.77 -96.46
CA ILE A 388 78.12 -102.35 -97.75
C ILE A 388 78.83 -101.65 -98.92
N MET A 389 78.99 -100.32 -98.87
CA MET A 389 79.74 -99.57 -99.88
C MET A 389 81.20 -100.05 -100.00
N GLU A 390 81.84 -100.37 -98.88
CA GLU A 390 83.19 -100.97 -98.86
C GLU A 390 83.20 -102.35 -99.53
N ILE A 391 82.23 -103.22 -99.21
CA ILE A 391 82.09 -104.54 -99.83
C ILE A 391 81.89 -104.42 -101.34
N LEU A 392 81.04 -103.49 -101.80
CA LEU A 392 80.82 -103.26 -103.24
C LEU A 392 82.07 -102.76 -103.96
N SER A 393 82.90 -101.95 -103.28
CA SER A 393 84.21 -101.54 -103.81
C SER A 393 85.12 -102.75 -104.03
N VAL A 394 85.14 -103.70 -103.11
CA VAL A 394 85.87 -104.97 -103.25
C VAL A 394 85.29 -105.82 -104.39
N ILE A 395 83.97 -105.96 -104.48
CA ILE A 395 83.30 -106.71 -105.57
C ILE A 395 83.64 -106.10 -106.93
N ASN A 396 83.58 -104.78 -107.08
CA ASN A 396 83.92 -104.11 -108.32
C ASN A 396 85.41 -104.28 -108.69
N LYS A 397 86.31 -104.30 -107.70
CA LYS A 397 87.73 -104.64 -107.91
C LYS A 397 87.90 -106.09 -108.39
N ILE A 398 87.22 -107.05 -107.74
CA ILE A 398 87.23 -108.46 -108.14
C ILE A 398 86.69 -108.61 -109.56
N ALA A 399 85.54 -108.01 -109.87
CA ALA A 399 84.95 -108.03 -111.21
C ALA A 399 85.92 -107.47 -112.27
N SER A 400 86.58 -106.34 -111.99
CA SER A 400 87.58 -105.79 -112.91
C SER A 400 88.80 -106.70 -113.08
N GLN A 401 89.27 -107.36 -112.02
CA GLN A 401 90.37 -108.32 -112.09
C GLN A 401 89.97 -109.57 -112.87
N THR A 402 88.79 -110.12 -112.61
CA THR A 402 88.24 -111.28 -113.33
C THR A 402 88.03 -110.96 -114.81
N ASN A 403 87.58 -109.74 -115.15
CA ASN A 403 87.45 -109.29 -116.53
C ASN A 403 88.81 -109.29 -117.26
N LEU A 404 89.87 -108.78 -116.61
CA LEU A 404 91.23 -108.79 -117.17
C LEU A 404 91.80 -110.21 -117.30
N LEU A 405 91.60 -111.06 -116.29
CA LEU A 405 92.01 -112.47 -116.32
C LEU A 405 91.31 -113.24 -117.44
N ALA A 406 90.00 -113.05 -117.59
CA ALA A 406 89.19 -113.66 -118.63
C ALA A 406 89.55 -113.14 -120.02
N MET A 407 89.85 -111.84 -120.16
CA MET A 407 90.37 -111.27 -121.41
C MET A 407 91.72 -111.90 -121.80
N ASN A 408 92.65 -112.03 -120.85
CA ASN A 408 93.93 -112.69 -121.09
C ASN A 408 93.74 -114.18 -121.47
N ALA A 409 92.82 -114.88 -120.80
CA ALA A 409 92.50 -116.27 -121.12
C ALA A 409 91.82 -116.43 -122.49
N ALA A 410 90.94 -115.51 -122.89
CA ALA A 410 90.31 -115.50 -124.21
C ALA A 410 91.34 -115.24 -125.32
N ILE A 411 92.31 -114.35 -125.09
CA ILE A 411 93.44 -114.09 -126.00
C ILE A 411 94.30 -115.35 -126.16
N GLU A 412 94.67 -116.01 -125.05
CA GLU A 412 95.52 -117.21 -125.08
C GLU A 412 94.79 -118.40 -125.74
N ALA A 413 93.48 -118.54 -125.48
CA ALA A 413 92.64 -119.54 -126.12
C ALA A 413 92.46 -119.31 -127.64
N ALA A 414 92.43 -118.04 -128.09
CA ALA A 414 92.47 -117.71 -129.51
C ALA A 414 93.85 -118.03 -130.14
N HIS A 415 94.95 -117.91 -129.36
CA HIS A 415 96.30 -118.26 -129.79
C HIS A 415 96.50 -119.78 -129.99
N ALA A 416 95.80 -120.61 -129.22
CA ALA A 416 95.84 -122.08 -129.31
C ALA A 416 95.04 -122.68 -130.50
N GLY A 417 94.43 -121.84 -131.36
CA GLY A 417 93.77 -122.28 -132.60
C GLY A 417 92.58 -123.24 -132.37
N ASP A 418 92.48 -124.31 -133.16
CA ASP A 418 91.35 -125.26 -133.10
C ASP A 418 91.22 -126.01 -131.75
N ALA A 419 92.33 -126.17 -131.01
CA ALA A 419 92.32 -126.81 -129.69
C ALA A 419 91.76 -125.88 -128.57
N GLY A 420 91.81 -124.56 -128.78
CA GLY A 420 91.41 -123.54 -127.79
C GLY A 420 89.96 -123.04 -127.90
N LYS A 421 89.22 -123.42 -128.96
CA LYS A 421 87.86 -122.92 -129.23
C LYS A 421 86.89 -123.06 -128.05
N GLY A 422 86.90 -124.20 -127.36
CA GLY A 422 86.05 -124.42 -126.18
C GLY A 422 86.43 -123.52 -124.99
N PHE A 423 87.73 -123.30 -124.78
CA PHE A 423 88.24 -122.42 -123.72
C PHE A 423 87.98 -120.94 -124.03
N ALA A 424 88.06 -120.51 -125.29
CA ALA A 424 87.77 -119.14 -125.69
C ALA A 424 86.32 -118.76 -125.40
N VAL A 425 85.36 -119.66 -125.68
CA VAL A 425 83.93 -119.43 -125.37
C VAL A 425 83.71 -119.28 -123.87
N VAL A 426 84.32 -120.13 -123.04
CA VAL A 426 84.20 -120.04 -121.58
C VAL A 426 84.84 -118.76 -121.05
N ALA A 427 86.01 -118.38 -121.57
CA ALA A 427 86.70 -117.16 -121.16
C ALA A 427 85.91 -115.89 -121.53
N ASP A 428 85.31 -115.83 -122.74
CA ASP A 428 84.43 -114.71 -123.12
C ASP A 428 83.15 -114.65 -122.27
N GLU A 429 82.58 -115.80 -121.90
CA GLU A 429 81.42 -115.84 -121.00
C GLU A 429 81.78 -115.35 -119.58
N ILE A 430 82.95 -115.74 -119.04
CA ILE A 430 83.46 -115.23 -117.76
C ILE A 430 83.74 -113.73 -117.86
N ARG A 431 84.30 -113.25 -118.97
CA ARG A 431 84.58 -111.83 -119.23
C ARG A 431 83.28 -111.02 -119.18
N LYS A 432 82.26 -111.47 -119.90
CA LYS A 432 80.93 -110.85 -119.91
C LYS A 432 80.27 -110.85 -118.53
N LEU A 433 80.35 -111.97 -117.80
CA LEU A 433 79.83 -112.07 -116.43
C LEU A 433 80.55 -111.10 -115.47
N ALA A 434 81.85 -110.90 -115.65
CA ALA A 434 82.64 -109.96 -114.88
C ALA A 434 82.30 -108.49 -115.22
N GLU A 435 82.09 -108.16 -116.49
CA GLU A 435 81.58 -106.84 -116.91
C GLU A 435 80.19 -106.56 -116.34
N ASP A 436 79.27 -107.52 -116.41
CA ASP A 436 77.93 -107.41 -115.84
C ASP A 436 77.97 -107.27 -114.32
N THR A 437 78.86 -108.00 -113.64
CA THR A 437 79.08 -107.89 -112.18
C THR A 437 79.58 -106.49 -111.81
N GLY A 438 80.56 -105.94 -112.55
CA GLY A 438 81.08 -104.60 -112.32
C GLY A 438 80.04 -103.50 -112.59
N LYS A 439 79.22 -103.67 -113.63
CA LYS A 439 78.10 -102.78 -113.93
C LYS A 439 77.06 -102.80 -112.80
N ASN A 440 76.62 -103.99 -112.38
CA ASN A 440 75.65 -104.14 -111.29
C ASN A 440 76.20 -103.58 -109.97
N ALA A 441 77.48 -103.81 -109.64
CA ALA A 441 78.11 -103.23 -108.46
C ALA A 441 78.10 -101.69 -108.48
N LYS A 442 78.33 -101.06 -109.65
CA LYS A 442 78.22 -99.60 -109.82
C LYS A 442 76.78 -99.11 -109.67
N GLU A 443 75.80 -99.81 -110.22
CA GLU A 443 74.38 -99.45 -110.09
C GLU A 443 73.92 -99.54 -108.62
N ILE A 444 74.33 -100.58 -107.88
CA ILE A 444 74.08 -100.69 -106.43
C ILE A 444 74.80 -99.56 -105.68
N THR A 445 76.04 -99.22 -106.05
CA THR A 445 76.78 -98.09 -105.45
C THR A 445 76.03 -96.76 -105.61
N VAL A 446 75.49 -96.48 -106.79
CA VAL A 446 74.68 -95.27 -107.04
C VAL A 446 73.41 -95.29 -106.19
N THR A 447 72.77 -96.46 -106.05
CA THR A 447 71.56 -96.62 -105.23
C THR A 447 71.85 -96.41 -103.75
N LEU A 448 72.93 -96.99 -103.22
CA LEU A 448 73.33 -96.80 -101.82
C LEU A 448 73.73 -95.35 -101.50
N LYS A 449 74.36 -94.63 -102.45
CA LYS A 449 74.59 -93.19 -102.28
C LYS A 449 73.29 -92.42 -102.06
N LYS A 450 72.22 -92.75 -102.80
CA LYS A 450 70.90 -92.16 -102.56
C LYS A 450 70.31 -92.56 -101.21
N VAL A 451 70.57 -93.79 -100.75
CA VAL A 451 70.16 -94.24 -99.40
C VAL A 451 70.87 -93.42 -98.32
N ILE A 452 72.19 -93.19 -98.44
CA ILE A 452 72.95 -92.34 -97.50
C ILE A 452 72.39 -90.92 -97.47
N GLU A 453 72.10 -90.32 -98.62
CA GLU A 453 71.47 -88.98 -98.68
C GLU A 453 70.11 -88.96 -97.95
N ASN A 454 69.32 -90.02 -98.07
CA ASN A 454 68.04 -90.14 -97.34
C ASN A 454 68.24 -90.37 -95.83
N ILE A 455 69.29 -91.09 -95.43
CA ILE A 455 69.66 -91.30 -94.02
C ILE A 455 70.06 -89.96 -93.39
N GLU A 456 70.89 -89.16 -94.06
CA GLU A 456 71.27 -87.82 -93.60
C GLU A 456 70.05 -86.92 -93.42
N LYS A 457 69.17 -86.85 -94.45
CA LYS A 457 67.91 -86.11 -94.36
C LYS A 457 67.02 -86.59 -93.21
N SER A 458 66.96 -87.89 -92.96
CA SER A 458 66.18 -88.47 -91.86
C SER A 458 66.78 -88.10 -90.50
N SER A 459 68.12 -88.15 -90.37
CA SER A 459 68.85 -87.75 -89.17
C SER A 459 68.60 -86.29 -88.82
N ASP A 460 68.73 -85.39 -89.80
CA ASP A 460 68.46 -83.96 -89.61
C ASP A 460 67.01 -83.69 -89.20
N SER A 461 66.05 -84.36 -89.84
CA SER A 461 64.63 -84.25 -89.50
C SER A 461 64.33 -84.77 -88.10
N SER A 462 64.95 -85.90 -87.71
CA SER A 462 64.81 -86.46 -86.36
C SER A 462 65.39 -85.53 -85.31
N LYS A 463 66.60 -85.01 -85.51
CA LYS A 463 67.22 -84.04 -84.60
C LYS A 463 66.35 -82.80 -84.40
N LYS A 464 65.83 -82.23 -85.48
CA LYS A 464 64.92 -81.09 -85.43
C LYS A 464 63.62 -81.41 -84.68
N THR A 465 63.11 -82.63 -84.84
CA THR A 465 61.93 -83.09 -84.09
C THR A 465 62.23 -83.21 -82.59
N GLY A 466 63.42 -83.66 -82.21
CA GLY A 466 63.88 -83.68 -80.82
C GLY A 466 63.97 -82.28 -80.21
N GLU A 467 64.51 -81.31 -80.95
CA GLU A 467 64.53 -79.89 -80.55
C GLU A 467 63.11 -79.31 -80.36
N TYR A 468 62.14 -79.73 -81.18
CA TYR A 468 60.73 -79.37 -80.98
C TYR A 468 60.15 -79.95 -79.69
N PHE A 469 60.41 -81.22 -79.36
CA PHE A 469 59.96 -81.79 -78.08
C PHE A 469 60.56 -81.06 -76.87
N LYS A 470 61.85 -80.71 -76.94
CA LYS A 470 62.50 -79.92 -75.89
C LYS A 470 61.88 -78.52 -75.71
N SER A 471 61.52 -77.87 -76.82
CA SER A 471 60.83 -76.58 -76.80
C SER A 471 59.42 -76.72 -76.18
N ILE A 472 58.69 -77.77 -76.56
CA ILE A 472 57.38 -78.10 -76.00
C ILE A 472 57.45 -78.31 -74.48
N VAL A 473 58.47 -79.00 -73.96
CA VAL A 473 58.65 -79.16 -72.50
C VAL A 473 58.81 -77.81 -71.80
N THR A 474 59.53 -76.87 -72.42
CA THR A 474 59.73 -75.52 -71.87
C THR A 474 58.42 -74.73 -71.89
N ASP A 475 57.70 -74.73 -73.01
CA ASP A 475 56.40 -74.05 -73.15
C ASP A 475 55.36 -74.60 -72.16
N ILE A 476 55.35 -75.92 -71.91
CA ILE A 476 54.46 -76.54 -70.92
C ILE A 476 54.82 -76.11 -69.49
N SER A 477 56.11 -75.91 -69.19
CA SER A 477 56.55 -75.39 -67.90
C SER A 477 55.98 -73.99 -67.64
N ASP A 478 56.06 -73.10 -68.63
CA ASP A 478 55.51 -71.74 -68.52
C ASP A 478 53.98 -71.77 -68.27
N VAL A 479 53.27 -72.68 -68.94
CA VAL A 479 51.83 -72.89 -68.69
C VAL A 479 51.57 -73.42 -67.27
N SER A 480 52.42 -74.30 -66.75
CA SER A 480 52.32 -74.80 -65.38
C SER A 480 52.46 -73.67 -64.36
N ASP A 481 53.44 -72.79 -64.55
CA ASP A 481 53.69 -71.65 -63.67
C ASP A 481 52.52 -70.66 -63.71
N ALA A 482 51.97 -70.35 -64.89
CA ALA A 482 50.79 -69.51 -65.03
C ALA A 482 49.56 -70.11 -64.32
N MET A 483 49.37 -71.44 -64.36
CA MET A 483 48.27 -72.10 -63.63
C MET A 483 48.46 -72.00 -62.11
N LEU A 484 49.69 -72.08 -61.61
CA LEU A 484 50.00 -71.90 -60.19
C LEU A 484 49.73 -70.45 -59.73
N GLU A 485 50.06 -69.47 -60.56
CA GLU A 485 49.76 -68.06 -60.30
C GLU A 485 48.25 -67.80 -60.26
N ILE A 486 47.47 -68.38 -61.18
CA ILE A 486 46.01 -68.31 -61.17
C ILE A 486 45.45 -68.91 -59.88
N LYS A 487 45.91 -70.10 -59.47
CA LYS A 487 45.47 -70.73 -58.23
C LYS A 487 45.74 -69.84 -57.01
N THR A 488 46.93 -69.25 -56.93
CA THR A 488 47.32 -68.36 -55.84
C THR A 488 46.43 -67.11 -55.82
N SER A 489 46.24 -66.48 -56.99
CA SER A 489 45.37 -65.30 -57.14
C SER A 489 43.93 -65.59 -56.74
N MET A 490 43.37 -66.74 -57.12
CA MET A 490 42.01 -67.12 -56.73
C MET A 490 41.87 -67.33 -55.22
N ASN A 491 42.90 -67.85 -54.55
CA ASN A 491 42.89 -67.97 -53.09
C ASN A 491 42.88 -66.60 -52.40
N GLU A 492 43.69 -65.65 -52.88
CA GLU A 492 43.68 -64.27 -52.39
C GLU A 492 42.32 -63.58 -52.62
N LEU A 493 41.73 -63.74 -53.80
CA LEU A 493 40.38 -63.24 -54.09
C LEU A 493 39.32 -63.87 -53.17
N SER A 494 39.43 -65.15 -52.83
CA SER A 494 38.50 -65.81 -51.90
C SER A 494 38.58 -65.20 -50.50
N VAL A 495 39.79 -64.93 -50.00
CA VAL A 495 39.99 -64.21 -48.73
C VAL A 495 39.39 -62.81 -48.80
N GLY A 496 39.63 -62.07 -49.90
CA GLY A 496 39.04 -60.75 -50.12
C GLY A 496 37.52 -60.77 -50.15
N SER A 497 36.92 -61.76 -50.82
CA SER A 497 35.47 -61.98 -50.89
C SER A 497 34.85 -62.21 -49.50
N SER A 498 35.53 -63.00 -48.65
CA SER A 498 35.11 -63.20 -47.26
C SER A 498 35.12 -61.91 -46.44
N GLU A 499 36.14 -61.06 -46.64
CA GLU A 499 36.23 -59.78 -45.93
C GLU A 499 35.17 -58.77 -46.40
N LEU A 500 34.84 -58.77 -47.69
CA LEU A 500 33.71 -57.99 -48.22
C LEU A 500 32.38 -58.44 -47.60
N THR A 501 32.18 -59.75 -47.42
CA THR A 501 30.98 -60.29 -46.76
C THR A 501 30.86 -59.80 -45.31
N LYS A 502 31.95 -59.80 -44.54
CA LYS A 502 31.97 -59.23 -43.18
C LYS A 502 31.65 -57.74 -43.19
N SER A 503 32.23 -57.00 -44.12
CA SER A 503 32.00 -55.55 -44.27
C SER A 503 30.52 -55.24 -44.57
N LEU A 504 29.86 -56.06 -45.40
CA LEU A 504 28.42 -55.95 -45.65
C LEU A 504 27.58 -56.25 -44.40
N SER A 505 27.98 -57.21 -43.57
CA SER A 505 27.29 -57.47 -42.30
C SER A 505 27.37 -56.26 -41.36
N ILE A 506 28.55 -55.64 -41.24
CA ILE A 506 28.74 -54.43 -40.44
C ILE A 506 27.89 -53.28 -40.99
N LEU A 507 27.84 -53.10 -42.32
CA LEU A 507 27.00 -52.09 -42.97
C LEU A 507 25.51 -52.31 -42.71
N LYS A 508 25.06 -53.57 -42.68
CA LYS A 508 23.67 -53.92 -42.35
C LYS A 508 23.34 -53.55 -40.91
N ASP A 509 24.20 -53.89 -39.95
CA ASP A 509 24.00 -53.56 -38.53
C ASP A 509 24.03 -52.04 -38.31
N SER A 510 24.90 -51.33 -39.02
CA SER A 510 24.95 -49.86 -39.02
C SER A 510 23.64 -49.28 -39.57
N SER A 511 23.12 -49.81 -40.68
CA SER A 511 21.84 -49.36 -41.27
C SER A 511 20.69 -49.52 -40.28
N HIS A 512 20.65 -50.63 -39.52
CA HIS A 512 19.65 -50.84 -38.48
C HIS A 512 19.81 -49.87 -37.28
N THR A 513 21.05 -49.54 -36.92
CA THR A 513 21.32 -48.53 -35.87
C THR A 513 20.87 -47.14 -36.29
N VAL A 514 21.07 -46.76 -37.55
CA VAL A 514 20.57 -45.48 -38.08
C VAL A 514 19.04 -45.49 -38.07
N GLU A 515 18.40 -46.58 -38.49
CA GLU A 515 16.93 -46.73 -38.49
C GLU A 515 16.32 -46.50 -37.10
N THR A 516 16.87 -47.16 -36.07
CA THR A 516 16.44 -46.99 -34.69
C THR A 516 16.70 -45.58 -34.17
N SER A 517 17.84 -44.97 -34.51
CA SER A 517 18.15 -43.57 -34.16
C SER A 517 17.15 -42.58 -34.77
N THR A 518 16.71 -42.80 -36.02
CA THR A 518 15.67 -41.97 -36.63
C THR A 518 14.34 -42.03 -35.88
N LEU A 519 13.95 -43.18 -35.32
CA LEU A 519 12.74 -43.30 -34.50
C LEU A 519 12.84 -42.47 -33.21
N ASP A 520 14.01 -42.45 -32.58
CA ASP A 520 14.24 -41.60 -31.39
C ASP A 520 14.18 -40.11 -31.72
N ILE A 521 14.68 -39.70 -32.89
CA ILE A 521 14.55 -38.32 -33.38
C ILE A 521 13.08 -37.94 -33.57
N VAL A 522 12.24 -38.80 -34.16
CA VAL A 522 10.79 -38.56 -34.27
C VAL A 522 10.16 -38.35 -32.89
N ARG A 523 10.53 -39.19 -31.92
CA ARG A 523 10.00 -39.07 -30.56
C ARG A 523 10.40 -37.75 -29.91
N GLN A 524 11.65 -37.32 -30.07
CA GLN A 524 12.12 -36.01 -29.57
C GLN A 524 11.45 -34.84 -30.29
N SER A 525 11.31 -34.89 -31.62
CA SER A 525 10.60 -33.89 -32.41
C SER A 525 9.16 -33.66 -31.91
N SER A 526 8.46 -34.76 -31.60
CA SER A 526 7.12 -34.71 -31.01
C SER A 526 7.09 -34.07 -29.61
N MET A 527 8.08 -34.38 -28.76
CA MET A 527 8.23 -33.74 -27.45
C MET A 527 8.50 -32.23 -27.59
N ILE A 528 9.35 -31.82 -28.51
CA ILE A 528 9.62 -30.39 -28.78
C ILE A 528 8.35 -29.70 -29.25
N THR A 529 7.59 -30.31 -30.17
CA THR A 529 6.29 -29.78 -30.61
C THR A 529 5.32 -29.55 -29.45
N THR A 530 5.31 -30.46 -28.47
CA THR A 530 4.49 -30.31 -27.26
C THR A 530 4.99 -29.16 -26.38
N SER A 531 6.31 -29.03 -26.22
CA SER A 531 6.92 -27.91 -25.49
C SER A 531 6.61 -26.56 -26.14
N ILE A 532 6.68 -26.46 -27.48
CA ILE A 532 6.31 -25.23 -28.23
C ILE A 532 4.87 -24.82 -27.88
N LYS A 533 3.92 -25.76 -27.92
CA LYS A 533 2.51 -25.49 -27.55
C LYS A 533 2.37 -24.99 -26.10
N ASN A 534 3.15 -25.53 -25.18
CA ASN A 534 3.13 -25.07 -23.78
C ASN A 534 3.67 -23.65 -23.65
N VAL A 535 4.74 -23.29 -24.37
CA VAL A 535 5.28 -21.93 -24.36
C VAL A 535 4.34 -20.95 -25.07
N GLU A 536 3.70 -21.35 -26.19
CA GLU A 536 2.64 -20.54 -26.84
C GLU A 536 1.49 -20.25 -25.88
N ARG A 537 1.06 -21.23 -25.07
CA ARG A 537 0.04 -21.02 -24.05
C ARG A 537 0.49 -20.01 -23.00
N ILE A 538 1.70 -20.17 -22.46
CA ILE A 538 2.28 -19.25 -21.47
C ILE A 538 2.45 -17.84 -22.04
N SER A 539 2.86 -17.72 -23.30
CA SER A 539 3.00 -16.44 -24.01
C SER A 539 1.66 -15.70 -24.05
N ASN A 540 0.58 -16.39 -24.43
CA ASN A 540 -0.77 -15.83 -24.46
C ASN A 540 -1.31 -15.46 -23.06
N GLU A 541 -1.09 -16.31 -22.05
CA GLU A 541 -1.45 -16.01 -20.65
C GLU A 541 -0.70 -14.78 -20.15
N THR A 542 0.60 -14.68 -20.45
CA THR A 542 1.42 -13.53 -20.06
C THR A 542 0.94 -12.26 -20.75
N LYS A 543 0.61 -12.32 -22.05
CA LYS A 543 0.04 -11.20 -22.79
C LYS A 543 -1.25 -10.68 -22.15
N THR A 544 -2.15 -11.58 -21.78
CA THR A 544 -3.40 -11.25 -21.08
C THR A 544 -3.10 -10.62 -19.72
N GLY A 545 -2.18 -11.19 -18.95
CA GLY A 545 -1.75 -10.62 -17.67
C GLY A 545 -1.14 -9.21 -17.82
N MET A 546 -0.41 -8.93 -18.90
CA MET A 546 0.11 -7.59 -19.16
C MET A 546 -0.99 -6.57 -19.45
N GLU A 547 -2.08 -6.97 -20.11
CA GLU A 547 -3.25 -6.12 -20.32
C GLU A 547 -3.96 -5.80 -18.99
N GLU A 548 -4.09 -6.79 -18.11
CA GLU A 548 -4.64 -6.59 -16.76
C GLU A 548 -3.76 -5.67 -15.90
N VAL A 549 -2.43 -5.84 -15.93
CA VAL A 549 -1.50 -4.94 -15.22
C VAL A 549 -1.61 -3.52 -15.78
N THR A 550 -1.70 -3.36 -17.10
CA THR A 550 -1.88 -2.03 -17.72
C THR A 550 -3.15 -1.35 -17.21
N TYR A 551 -4.25 -2.10 -17.11
CA TYR A 551 -5.50 -1.59 -16.55
C TYR A 551 -5.34 -1.19 -15.08
N GLY A 552 -4.73 -2.07 -14.27
CA GLY A 552 -4.48 -1.81 -12.84
C GLY A 552 -3.58 -0.60 -12.60
N VAL A 553 -2.53 -0.42 -13.40
CA VAL A 553 -1.65 0.77 -13.34
C VAL A 553 -2.45 2.05 -13.56
N ASN A 554 -3.35 2.06 -14.55
CA ASN A 554 -4.16 3.24 -14.86
C ASN A 554 -5.18 3.56 -13.74
N GLU A 555 -5.75 2.53 -13.12
CA GLU A 555 -6.68 2.70 -11.99
C GLU A 555 -5.98 3.25 -10.73
N ILE A 556 -4.79 2.72 -10.42
CA ILE A 556 -3.98 3.21 -9.29
C ILE A 556 -3.49 4.63 -9.58
N PHE A 557 -3.11 4.95 -10.82
CA PHE A 557 -2.68 6.29 -11.22
C PHE A 557 -3.79 7.31 -10.97
N THR A 558 -5.01 7.00 -11.40
CA THR A 558 -6.19 7.82 -11.14
C THR A 558 -6.45 7.99 -9.64
N SER A 559 -6.31 6.91 -8.86
CA SER A 559 -6.49 6.94 -7.41
C SER A 559 -5.44 7.80 -6.70
N ALA A 560 -4.16 7.71 -7.10
CA ALA A 560 -3.09 8.54 -6.57
C ALA A 560 -3.33 10.03 -6.86
N GLN A 561 -3.85 10.35 -8.05
CA GLN A 561 -4.21 11.72 -8.41
C GLN A 561 -5.36 12.27 -7.55
N LEU A 562 -6.42 11.47 -7.32
CA LEU A 562 -7.53 11.85 -6.43
C LEU A 562 -7.07 12.07 -4.98
N VAL A 563 -6.12 11.24 -4.51
CA VAL A 563 -5.53 11.35 -3.18
C VAL A 563 -4.68 12.62 -3.06
N ALA A 564 -3.89 12.95 -4.09
CA ALA A 564 -3.15 14.21 -4.15
C ALA A 564 -4.09 15.43 -4.10
N GLU A 565 -5.16 15.42 -4.90
CA GLU A 565 -6.18 16.48 -4.94
C GLU A 565 -6.87 16.66 -3.57
N SER A 566 -7.26 15.54 -2.93
CA SER A 566 -7.82 15.55 -1.57
C SER A 566 -6.84 16.10 -0.53
N GLY A 567 -5.54 15.81 -0.68
CA GLY A 567 -4.49 16.38 0.16
C GLY A 567 -4.38 17.90 0.02
N VAL A 568 -4.53 18.42 -1.20
CA VAL A 568 -4.55 19.87 -1.48
C VAL A 568 -5.79 20.52 -0.85
N GLU A 569 -6.99 19.96 -1.06
CA GLU A 569 -8.22 20.48 -0.45
C GLU A 569 -8.18 20.47 1.08
N ASN A 570 -7.62 19.41 1.67
CA ASN A 570 -7.46 19.33 3.12
C ASN A 570 -6.46 20.37 3.64
N SER A 571 -5.35 20.60 2.93
CA SER A 571 -4.41 21.68 3.24
C SER A 571 -5.08 23.06 3.23
N GLU A 572 -5.96 23.30 2.25
CA GLU A 572 -6.74 24.54 2.17
C GLU A 572 -7.76 24.66 3.31
N SER A 573 -8.46 23.57 3.64
CA SER A 573 -9.39 23.51 4.79
C SER A 573 -8.65 23.79 6.10
N VAL A 574 -7.49 23.18 6.30
CA VAL A 574 -6.62 23.40 7.46
C VAL A 574 -6.22 24.88 7.56
N ARG A 575 -5.85 25.51 6.44
CA ARG A 575 -5.53 26.94 6.36
C ARG A 575 -6.70 27.83 6.81
N GLN A 576 -7.92 27.51 6.39
CA GLN A 576 -9.12 28.28 6.79
C GLN A 576 -9.41 28.16 8.30
N ILE A 577 -9.23 26.98 8.89
CA ILE A 577 -9.41 26.78 10.34
C ILE A 577 -8.30 27.51 11.12
N GLU A 578 -7.06 27.50 10.61
CA GLU A 578 -5.92 28.23 11.19
C GLU A 578 -6.18 29.76 11.22
N GLU A 579 -6.71 30.33 10.13
CA GLU A 579 -7.17 31.73 10.09
C GLU A 579 -8.27 32.01 11.13
N GLY A 580 -9.19 31.06 11.35
CA GLY A 580 -10.23 31.16 12.37
C GLY A 580 -9.68 31.13 13.80
N LEU A 581 -8.70 30.27 14.08
CA LEU A 581 -8.02 30.18 15.38
C LEU A 581 -7.24 31.44 15.72
N ASN A 582 -6.62 32.09 14.72
CA ASN A 582 -5.85 33.32 14.92
C ASN A 582 -6.69 34.50 15.44
N LYS A 583 -8.03 34.39 15.43
CA LYS A 583 -8.92 35.37 16.06
C LYS A 583 -8.98 35.23 17.58
N PHE A 584 -8.52 34.10 18.14
CA PHE A 584 -8.49 33.85 19.57
C PHE A 584 -7.11 34.10 20.15
N LYS A 585 -7.04 34.90 21.21
CA LYS A 585 -5.80 35.11 21.97
C LYS A 585 -5.76 34.13 23.15
N ILE A 586 -4.79 33.23 23.11
CA ILE A 586 -4.60 32.14 24.09
C ILE A 586 -3.32 32.27 24.92
N HIS A 587 -2.53 33.32 24.66
CA HIS A 587 -1.23 33.61 25.28
C HIS A 587 -1.15 35.05 25.76
#